data_AF-A0A2V8Y0D2-F1
#
_entry.id   AF-A0A2V8Y0D2-F1
#
_cell.length_a   1.000
_cell.length_b   1.000
_cell.length_c   1.000
_cell.angle_alpha   90.00
_cell.angle_beta   90.00
_cell.angle_gamma   90.00
#
_symmetry.space_group_name_H-M   'P 1'
#
loop_
_entity.id
_entity.type
_entity.pdbx_description
1 polymer ?
#
loop_
_entity_poly.entity_id
_entity_poly.type
_entity_poly.pdbx_seq_one_letter_code
_entity_poly.pdbx_strand_id
1 'polypeptide(L)'
;MIRSIRHKGLKRLYEDDDPRGVISEHAEKLHDILARLDAAATVADMDLPGFRLHPLKGELTGFWAVTVRANWRVIFHFADGDASNVDSCRLPLREIEHADEESTAPRRLGAATVH
;
A
#
# COMPACT_ATOMS: atom_id res chain seq x y z
N MET A 1 0.84 11.53 0.79
CA MET A 1 0.12 11.83 2.06
C MET A 1 -1.03 10.86 2.26
N ILE A 2 -1.41 10.54 3.49
CA ILE A 2 -2.59 9.71 3.78
C ILE A 2 -3.85 10.57 3.92
N ARG A 3 -4.83 10.34 3.06
CA ARG A 3 -6.13 11.05 3.06
C ARG A 3 -7.17 10.40 3.94
N SER A 4 -7.24 9.06 3.94
CA SER A 4 -8.29 8.32 4.65
C SER A 4 -7.81 6.95 5.11
N ILE A 5 -8.04 6.65 6.39
CA ILE A 5 -7.79 5.35 7.01
C ILE A 5 -9.13 4.75 7.45
N ARG A 6 -9.46 3.55 6.97
CA ARG A 6 -10.69 2.81 7.32
C ARG A 6 -10.52 2.04 8.63
N HIS A 7 -9.36 1.42 8.83
CA HIS A 7 -9.10 0.64 10.03
C HIS A 7 -8.86 1.55 11.25
N LYS A 8 -9.76 1.49 12.25
CA LYS A 8 -9.72 2.36 13.44
C LYS A 8 -8.40 2.25 14.23
N GLY A 9 -7.82 1.05 14.32
CA GLY A 9 -6.53 0.85 14.99
C GLY A 9 -5.35 1.45 14.23
N LEU A 10 -5.39 1.42 12.88
CA LEU A 10 -4.33 2.07 12.09
C LEU A 10 -4.45 3.59 12.17
N LYS A 11 -5.70 4.10 12.21
CA LYS A 11 -5.96 5.52 12.35
C LYS A 11 -5.36 6.07 13.65
N ARG A 12 -5.60 5.38 14.77
CA ARG A 12 -5.00 5.73 16.08
C ARG A 12 -3.48 5.65 16.07
N LEU A 13 -2.92 4.59 15.48
CA LEU A 13 -1.47 4.45 15.37
C LEU A 13 -0.87 5.61 14.55
N TYR A 14 -1.56 6.06 13.50
CA TYR A 14 -1.09 7.16 12.66
C TYR A 14 -1.22 8.54 13.33
N GLU A 15 -2.36 8.81 13.98
CA GLU A 15 -2.67 10.14 14.53
C GLU A 15 -2.10 10.36 15.92
N ASP A 16 -2.10 9.33 16.77
CA ASP A 16 -1.82 9.44 18.21
C ASP A 16 -0.56 8.66 18.63
N ASP A 17 0.14 7.99 17.70
CA ASP A 17 1.20 7.01 17.98
C ASP A 17 0.75 5.89 18.94
N ASP A 18 -0.55 5.58 18.92
CA ASP A 18 -1.18 4.65 19.86
C ASP A 18 -1.41 3.26 19.23
N PRO A 19 -0.68 2.21 19.68
CA PRO A 19 -0.80 0.87 19.12
C PRO A 19 -2.07 0.13 19.57
N ARG A 20 -2.94 0.74 20.39
CA ARG A 20 -4.20 0.12 20.81
C ARG A 20 -5.14 -0.07 19.61
N GLY A 21 -5.40 -1.32 19.27
CA GLY A 21 -6.31 -1.71 18.19
C GLY A 21 -5.58 -2.26 16.95
N VAL A 22 -4.26 -2.41 17.01
CA VAL A 22 -3.48 -3.25 16.09
C VAL A 22 -2.89 -4.45 16.84
N ILE A 23 -2.38 -5.43 16.11
CA ILE A 23 -1.63 -6.54 16.70
C ILE A 23 -0.27 -5.99 17.13
N SER A 24 0.07 -6.13 18.42
CA SER A 24 1.29 -5.55 19.00
C SER A 24 2.57 -5.96 18.27
N GLU A 25 2.67 -7.22 17.83
CA GLU A 25 3.81 -7.73 17.07
C GLU A 25 3.96 -7.07 15.68
N HIS A 26 2.89 -6.49 15.15
CA HIS A 26 2.90 -5.77 13.88
C HIS A 26 3.03 -4.27 14.04
N ALA A 27 2.96 -3.72 15.26
CA ALA A 27 2.82 -2.29 15.50
C ALA A 27 3.95 -1.48 14.84
N GLU A 28 5.22 -1.89 15.06
CA GLU A 28 6.39 -1.24 14.46
C GLU A 28 6.33 -1.26 12.93
N LYS A 29 6.05 -2.43 12.33
CA LYS A 29 5.96 -2.57 10.88
C LYS A 29 4.80 -1.76 10.28
N LEU A 30 3.67 -1.69 10.97
CA LEU A 30 2.52 -0.90 10.56
C LEU A 30 2.84 0.60 10.62
N HIS A 31 3.53 1.04 11.66
CA HIS A 31 4.00 2.42 11.79
C HIS A 31 4.94 2.79 10.63
N ASP A 32 5.92 1.95 10.30
CA ASP A 32 6.82 2.17 9.15
C ASP A 32 6.07 2.26 7.82
N ILE A 33 5.08 1.39 7.60
CA ILE A 33 4.26 1.40 6.39
C ILE A 33 3.45 2.70 6.31
N LEU A 34 2.83 3.14 7.41
CA LEU A 34 2.06 4.37 7.46
C LEU A 34 2.94 5.60 7.22
N ALA A 35 4.11 5.68 7.87
CA ALA A 35 5.07 6.76 7.65
C ALA A 35 5.54 6.80 6.19
N ARG A 36 5.82 5.64 5.59
CA ARG A 36 6.23 5.57 4.18
C ARG A 36 5.13 5.97 3.22
N LEU A 37 3.88 5.53 3.47
CA LEU A 37 2.70 5.93 2.69
C LEU A 37 2.45 7.43 2.74
N ASP A 38 2.64 8.05 3.91
CA ASP A 38 2.43 9.48 4.03
C ASP A 38 3.47 10.28 3.23
N ALA A 39 4.72 9.83 3.24
CA ALA A 39 5.83 10.43 2.49
C ALA A 39 5.91 10.04 0.99
N ALA A 40 5.11 9.07 0.53
CA ALA A 40 5.15 8.58 -0.84
C ALA A 40 4.59 9.62 -1.84
N ALA A 41 5.28 9.83 -2.95
CA ALA A 41 4.82 10.66 -4.06
C ALA A 41 4.25 9.80 -5.21
N THR A 42 4.71 8.56 -5.31
CA THR A 42 4.26 7.56 -6.29
C THR A 42 4.00 6.25 -5.58
N VAL A 43 3.22 5.34 -6.18
CA VAL A 43 3.02 4.03 -5.56
C VAL A 43 4.30 3.18 -5.50
N ALA A 44 5.22 3.38 -6.46
CA ALA A 44 6.51 2.69 -6.52
C ALA A 44 7.41 3.01 -5.31
N ASP A 45 7.16 4.12 -4.61
CA ASP A 45 7.82 4.45 -3.35
C ASP A 45 7.60 3.38 -2.26
N MET A 46 6.51 2.63 -2.36
CA MET A 46 6.16 1.54 -1.45
C MET A 46 6.82 0.20 -1.83
N ASP A 47 7.52 0.10 -2.96
CA ASP A 47 8.20 -1.12 -3.40
C ASP A 47 9.56 -1.30 -2.71
N LEU A 48 9.51 -1.38 -1.37
CA LEU A 48 10.68 -1.57 -0.53
C LEU A 48 10.91 -3.06 -0.23
N PRO A 49 12.17 -3.47 0.02
CA PRO A 49 12.48 -4.82 0.46
C PRO A 49 11.62 -5.24 1.65
N GLY A 50 10.89 -6.35 1.49
CA GLY A 50 10.00 -6.89 2.52
C GLY A 50 8.57 -6.33 2.52
N PHE A 51 8.29 -5.23 1.83
CA PHE A 51 6.91 -4.75 1.65
C PHE A 51 6.19 -5.53 0.56
N ARG A 52 6.91 -6.06 -0.44
CA ARG A 52 6.32 -6.88 -1.54
C ARG A 52 5.08 -6.20 -2.13
N LEU A 53 5.26 -4.98 -2.64
CA LEU A 53 4.17 -4.23 -3.23
C LEU A 53 3.59 -5.00 -4.41
N HIS A 54 2.27 -5.11 -4.48
CA HIS A 54 1.58 -5.69 -5.62
C HIS A 54 0.19 -5.08 -5.80
N PRO A 55 -0.28 -4.94 -7.05
CA PRO A 55 -1.65 -4.53 -7.33
C PRO A 55 -2.63 -5.66 -6.98
N LEU A 56 -3.82 -5.30 -6.53
CA LEU A 56 -4.93 -6.22 -6.31
C LEU A 56 -5.83 -6.29 -7.55
N LYS A 57 -6.55 -7.40 -7.69
CA LYS A 57 -7.43 -7.69 -8.83
C LYS A 57 -8.88 -7.95 -8.35
N GLY A 58 -9.81 -8.11 -9.30
CA GLY A 58 -11.22 -8.40 -9.01
C GLY A 58 -11.94 -7.19 -8.43
N GLU A 59 -12.70 -7.38 -7.34
CA GLU A 59 -13.44 -6.31 -6.66
C GLU A 59 -12.53 -5.23 -6.05
N LEU A 60 -11.25 -5.56 -5.83
CA LEU A 60 -10.23 -4.63 -5.31
C LEU A 60 -9.32 -4.07 -6.40
N THR A 61 -9.74 -4.13 -7.67
CA THR A 61 -8.98 -3.51 -8.77
C THR A 61 -8.75 -2.02 -8.49
N GLY A 62 -7.52 -1.56 -8.68
CA GLY A 62 -7.08 -0.19 -8.34
C GLY A 62 -6.52 -0.04 -6.94
N PHE A 63 -6.64 -1.05 -6.09
CA PHE A 63 -5.94 -1.11 -4.81
C PHE A 63 -4.57 -1.77 -4.94
N TRP A 64 -3.72 -1.44 -4.00
CA TRP A 64 -2.39 -1.99 -3.80
C TRP A 64 -2.32 -2.63 -2.43
N ALA A 65 -1.44 -3.62 -2.30
CA ALA A 65 -1.16 -4.25 -1.03
C ALA A 65 0.34 -4.33 -0.74
N VAL A 66 0.68 -4.14 0.54
CA VAL A 66 2.01 -4.42 1.08
C VAL A 66 1.90 -5.41 2.23
N THR A 67 2.96 -6.19 2.42
CA THR A 67 3.10 -7.24 3.41
C THR A 67 3.54 -6.68 4.75
N VAL A 68 2.77 -6.99 5.78
CA VAL A 68 3.14 -6.75 7.18
C VAL A 68 3.91 -7.96 7.70
N ARG A 69 3.23 -9.11 7.76
CA ARG A 69 3.80 -10.40 8.21
C ARG A 69 2.92 -11.56 7.77
N ALA A 70 3.50 -12.65 7.26
CA ALA A 70 2.76 -13.84 6.83
C ALA A 70 1.56 -13.50 5.91
N ASN A 71 0.33 -13.63 6.41
CA ASN A 71 -0.93 -13.37 5.70
C ASN A 71 -1.53 -11.99 6.02
N TRP A 72 -0.81 -11.13 6.75
CA TRP A 72 -1.25 -9.77 7.08
C TRP A 72 -0.79 -8.80 6.01
N ARG A 73 -1.74 -7.99 5.55
CA ARG A 73 -1.54 -6.99 4.49
C ARG A 73 -2.09 -5.65 4.95
N VAL A 74 -1.46 -4.57 4.49
CA VAL A 74 -2.08 -3.26 4.42
C VAL A 74 -2.51 -3.05 2.97
N ILE A 75 -3.78 -2.73 2.77
CA ILE A 75 -4.34 -2.42 1.45
C ILE A 75 -4.66 -0.92 1.38
N PHE A 76 -4.48 -0.33 0.21
CA PHE A 76 -4.74 1.10 -0.01
C PHE A 76 -4.98 1.40 -1.48
N HIS A 77 -5.74 2.45 -1.75
CA HIS A 77 -5.81 3.07 -3.07
C HIS A 77 -4.79 4.21 -3.14
N PHE A 78 -4.09 4.34 -4.27
CA PHE A 78 -3.07 5.38 -4.46
C PHE A 78 -3.32 6.13 -5.76
N ALA A 79 -3.53 7.44 -5.68
CA ALA A 79 -3.72 8.31 -6.83
C ALA A 79 -3.15 9.70 -6.54
N ASP A 80 -2.51 10.33 -7.53
CA ASP A 80 -2.01 11.71 -7.45
C ASP A 80 -1.11 12.02 -6.23
N GLY A 81 -0.34 11.04 -5.75
CA GLY A 81 0.54 11.19 -4.58
C GLY A 81 -0.17 11.01 -3.22
N ASP A 82 -1.43 10.59 -3.25
CA ASP A 82 -2.27 10.42 -2.09
C ASP A 82 -2.71 8.98 -1.89
N ALA A 83 -2.55 8.50 -0.66
CA ALA A 83 -3.05 7.20 -0.21
C ALA A 83 -4.43 7.37 0.44
N SER A 84 -5.36 6.47 0.10
CA SER A 84 -6.74 6.51 0.58
C SER A 84 -7.29 5.09 0.81
N ASN A 85 -8.38 4.99 1.58
CA ASN A 85 -8.98 3.71 1.94
C ASN A 85 -8.00 2.73 2.62
N VAL A 86 -7.05 3.25 3.41
CA VAL A 86 -6.02 2.44 4.06
C VAL A 86 -6.65 1.50 5.09
N ASP A 87 -6.40 0.20 4.98
CA ASP A 87 -6.95 -0.82 5.87
C ASP A 87 -5.96 -1.96 6.12
N SER A 88 -6.04 -2.60 7.30
CA SER A 88 -5.25 -3.79 7.62
C SER A 88 -6.12 -5.04 7.61
N CYS A 89 -5.79 -5.98 6.72
CA CYS A 89 -6.56 -7.20 6.52
C CYS A 89 -5.68 -8.44 6.63
N ARG A 90 -6.31 -9.54 7.03
CA ARG A 90 -5.72 -10.88 6.92
C ARG A 90 -6.16 -11.48 5.58
N LEU A 91 -5.30 -11.39 4.57
CA LEU A 91 -5.54 -11.97 3.25
C LEU A 91 -4.89 -13.35 3.17
N PRO A 92 -5.63 -14.44 2.88
CA PRO A 92 -5.03 -15.74 2.64
C PRO A 92 -4.17 -15.69 1.36
N LEU A 93 -3.00 -16.34 1.38
CA LEU A 93 -2.00 -16.32 0.30
C LEU A 93 -2.57 -16.58 -1.11
N ARG A 94 -3.61 -17.41 -1.24
CA ARG A 94 -4.26 -17.75 -2.51
C ARG A 94 -4.86 -16.56 -3.27
N GLU A 95 -5.21 -15.46 -2.60
CA GLU A 95 -5.76 -14.26 -3.24
C GLU A 95 -4.67 -13.32 -3.79
N ILE A 96 -3.40 -13.67 -3.58
CA ILE A 96 -2.22 -12.88 -3.98
C ILE A 96 -1.58 -13.44 -5.26
N GLU A 97 -1.85 -14.70 -5.61
CA GLU A 97 -1.10 -15.49 -6.61
C GLU A 97 -1.46 -15.25 -8.09
N HIS A 98 -2.18 -14.18 -8.43
CA HIS A 98 -2.39 -13.79 -9.83
C HIS A 98 -1.68 -12.49 -10.21
N ALA A 99 -0.53 -12.18 -9.59
CA ALA A 99 0.22 -10.95 -9.83
C ALA A 99 1.45 -11.10 -10.75
N ASP A 100 1.66 -12.26 -11.38
CA ASP A 100 2.68 -12.37 -12.43
C ASP A 100 2.03 -12.11 -13.80
N GLU A 101 2.59 -11.13 -14.50
CA GLU A 101 2.27 -10.66 -15.85
C GLU A 101 1.15 -9.61 -15.99
N GLU A 102 1.57 -8.44 -16.49
CA GLU A 102 0.77 -7.34 -17.05
C GLU A 102 0.15 -6.32 -16.07
N SER A 103 0.96 -5.38 -15.58
CA SER A 103 0.47 -4.02 -15.32
C SER A 103 1.53 -2.98 -15.71
N THR A 104 1.45 -2.64 -16.99
CA THR A 104 1.96 -1.46 -17.68
C THR A 104 2.11 -0.24 -16.77
N ALA A 105 3.34 0.08 -16.40
CA ALA A 105 3.72 1.48 -16.26
C ALA A 105 3.59 2.13 -17.65
N PRO A 106 2.96 3.31 -17.81
CA PRO A 106 3.00 4.00 -19.08
C PRO A 106 4.46 4.32 -19.39
N ARG A 107 5.00 3.66 -20.42
CA ARG A 107 6.21 4.12 -21.10
C ARG A 107 5.97 5.58 -21.46
N ARG A 108 6.72 6.50 -20.85
CA ARG A 108 6.92 7.83 -21.41
C ARG A 108 7.62 7.64 -22.76
N LEU A 109 6.84 7.58 -23.83
CA LEU A 109 7.24 7.68 -25.22
C LEU A 109 6.09 8.43 -25.91
N GLY A 110 6.25 9.60 -26.53
CA GLY A 110 7.40 10.46 -26.72
C GLY A 110 6.94 11.72 -27.50
N ALA A 111 7.90 12.60 -27.78
CA ALA A 111 8.00 13.46 -28.96
C ALA A 111 9.37 14.16 -28.82
N ALA A 112 10.46 13.70 -29.42
CA ALA A 112 10.80 13.70 -30.84
C ALA A 112 10.69 15.08 -31.50
N THR A 113 11.85 15.53 -31.99
CA THR A 113 12.08 16.29 -33.23
C THR A 113 12.60 17.73 -33.13
N VAL A 114 13.92 17.83 -33.27
CA VAL A 114 14.72 18.60 -34.26
C VAL A 114 14.45 20.10 -34.44
N HIS A 115 15.42 20.94 -34.06
CA HIS A 115 16.26 21.71 -34.99
C HIS A 115 17.60 22.08 -34.33
#